data_AF-A0A2V8YTW7-F1
#
_entry.id   AF-A0A2V8YTW7-F1
#
_cell.length_a   1.000
_cell.length_b   1.000
_cell.length_c   1.000
_cell.angle_alpha   90.00
_cell.angle_beta   90.00
_cell.angle_gamma   90.00
#
_symmetry.space_group_name_H-M   'P 1'
#
loop_
_entity.id
_entity.type
_entity.pdbx_description
1 polymer ?
#
loop_
_entity_poly.entity_id
_entity_poly.type
_entity_poly.pdbx_seq_one_letter_code
_entity_poly.pdbx_strand_id
1 'polypeptide(L)'
;MDHQVGLYTGIRDIDVLQLKHNIVGLTLAMLALKVPVIVTTTTEKMWGPLIPELAEVLPGVPGIERTTVNAWDEKRFVDAVKVTGRKNLIVTGISTDVCLAFPAIAALADGFQSYAVIDASGGFTQTQ
;
A
#
# COMPACT_ATOMS: atom_id res chain seq x y z
N MET A 1 -0.39 0.37 -0.08
CA MET A 1 -0.96 1.66 0.34
C MET A 1 -2.00 2.08 -0.68
N ASP A 2 -3.20 2.46 -0.25
CA ASP A 2 -4.18 3.15 -1.09
C ASP A 2 -4.56 2.41 -2.40
N HIS A 3 -4.66 1.08 -2.36
CA HIS A 3 -5.19 0.28 -3.48
C HIS A 3 -6.72 0.42 -3.57
N GLN A 4 -7.20 1.65 -3.78
CA GLN A 4 -8.62 2.03 -3.75
C GLN A 4 -9.22 2.12 -5.15
N VAL A 5 -10.50 1.75 -5.28
CA VAL A 5 -11.21 1.66 -6.57
C VAL A 5 -11.05 2.92 -7.42
N GLY A 6 -11.16 4.11 -6.82
CA GLY A 6 -11.02 5.39 -7.51
C GLY A 6 -9.60 5.65 -8.03
N LEU A 7 -8.57 5.33 -7.24
CA LEU A 7 -7.18 5.53 -7.63
C LEU A 7 -6.75 4.61 -8.78
N TYR A 8 -7.34 3.40 -8.86
CA TYR A 8 -7.11 2.50 -9.99
C TYR A 8 -7.55 3.07 -11.36
N THR A 9 -8.49 4.03 -11.38
CA THR A 9 -8.91 4.68 -12.64
C THR A 9 -7.81 5.56 -13.26
N GLY A 10 -6.84 5.97 -12.45
CA GLY A 10 -5.72 6.82 -12.85
C GLY A 10 -4.51 6.07 -13.40
N ILE A 11 -4.41 4.75 -13.26
CA ILE A 11 -3.21 3.97 -13.61
C ILE A 11 -2.88 4.02 -15.11
N ARG A 12 -1.61 4.27 -15.45
CA ARG A 12 -1.13 4.39 -16.86
C ARG A 12 0.17 3.65 -17.18
N ASP A 13 0.91 3.19 -16.17
CA ASP A 13 2.23 2.55 -16.32
C ASP A 13 2.21 1.02 -16.27
N ILE A 14 1.10 0.42 -15.82
CA ILE A 14 0.88 -1.02 -15.77
C ILE A 14 -0.57 -1.35 -16.17
N ASP A 15 -0.80 -2.51 -16.79
CA ASP A 15 -2.16 -3.00 -17.03
C ASP A 15 -2.91 -3.20 -15.69
N VAL A 16 -4.16 -2.75 -15.63
CA VAL A 16 -4.94 -2.76 -14.38
C VAL A 16 -5.22 -4.17 -13.89
N LEU A 17 -5.47 -5.13 -14.80
CA LEU A 17 -5.72 -6.51 -14.41
C LEU A 17 -4.42 -7.16 -13.90
N GLN A 18 -3.29 -6.86 -14.54
CA GLN A 18 -1.98 -7.29 -14.07
C GLN A 18 -1.64 -6.74 -12.68
N LEU A 19 -1.87 -5.43 -12.44
CA LEU A 19 -1.64 -4.80 -11.14
C LEU A 19 -2.49 -5.45 -10.04
N LYS A 20 -3.79 -5.67 -10.32
CA LYS A 20 -4.69 -6.39 -9.40
C LYS A 20 -4.20 -7.80 -9.10
N HIS A 21 -3.78 -8.54 -10.13
CA HIS A 21 -3.23 -9.88 -9.95
C HIS A 21 -1.98 -9.87 -9.06
N ASN A 22 -1.05 -8.95 -9.31
CA ASN A 22 0.21 -8.84 -8.58
C ASN A 22 0.00 -8.49 -7.11
N ILE A 23 -0.84 -7.49 -6.79
CA ILE A 23 -1.08 -7.11 -5.39
C ILE A 23 -1.80 -8.23 -4.62
N VAL A 24 -2.78 -8.90 -5.23
CA VAL A 24 -3.48 -10.03 -4.59
C VAL A 24 -2.52 -11.20 -4.36
N GLY A 25 -1.71 -11.56 -5.36
CA GLY A 25 -0.71 -12.62 -5.25
C GLY A 25 0.33 -12.32 -4.17
N LEU A 26 0.85 -11.09 -4.11
CA LEU A 26 1.76 -10.65 -3.07
C LEU A 26 1.12 -10.74 -1.69
N THR A 27 -0.11 -10.24 -1.51
CA THR A 27 -0.81 -10.29 -0.24
C THR A 27 -1.05 -11.72 0.23
N LEU A 28 -1.49 -12.63 -0.65
CA LEU A 28 -1.65 -14.04 -0.32
C LEU A 28 -0.33 -14.69 0.10
N ALA A 29 0.77 -14.38 -0.59
CA ALA A 29 2.09 -14.87 -0.21
C ALA A 29 2.51 -14.36 1.18
N MET A 30 2.29 -13.08 1.49
CA MET A 30 2.58 -12.51 2.81
C MET A 30 1.77 -13.20 3.93
N LEU A 31 0.49 -13.44 3.68
CA LEU A 31 -0.39 -14.13 4.63
C LEU A 31 0.04 -15.59 4.85
N ALA A 32 0.38 -16.32 3.77
CA ALA A 32 0.87 -17.70 3.87
C ALA A 32 2.19 -17.79 4.66
N LEU A 33 3.07 -16.80 4.48
CA LEU A 33 4.34 -16.67 5.20
C LEU A 33 4.20 -16.07 6.60
N LYS A 34 2.98 -15.74 7.03
CA LYS A 34 2.68 -15.09 8.32
C LYS A 34 3.46 -13.78 8.52
N VAL A 35 3.70 -13.06 7.43
CA VAL A 35 4.24 -11.70 7.47
C VAL A 35 3.09 -10.76 7.89
N PRO A 36 3.28 -9.89 8.90
CA PRO A 36 2.25 -8.91 9.27
C PRO A 36 1.91 -7.98 8.11
N VAL A 37 0.62 -7.84 7.81
CA VAL A 37 0.11 -6.96 6.75
C VAL A 37 -0.59 -5.77 7.39
N ILE A 38 -0.23 -4.56 6.94
CA ILE A 38 -0.86 -3.30 7.37
C ILE A 38 -1.45 -2.64 6.13
N VAL A 39 -2.71 -2.21 6.25
CA VAL A 39 -3.49 -1.67 5.15
C VAL A 39 -3.92 -0.26 5.51
N THR A 40 -3.80 0.66 4.56
CA THR A 40 -4.28 2.04 4.71
C THR A 40 -4.95 2.48 3.42
N THR A 41 -5.89 3.41 3.58
CA THR A 41 -6.63 4.10 2.53
C THR A 41 -6.60 5.60 2.81
N THR A 42 -6.60 6.41 1.75
CA THR A 42 -6.67 7.85 1.84
C THR A 42 -8.08 8.31 1.48
N THR A 43 -8.77 9.02 2.38
CA THR A 43 -10.08 9.68 2.14
C THR A 43 -11.05 8.80 1.35
N GLU A 44 -11.60 7.74 1.95
CA GLU A 44 -12.41 6.74 1.24
C GLU A 44 -13.68 7.34 0.62
N LYS A 45 -14.21 8.41 1.22
CA LYS A 45 -15.32 9.17 0.62
C LYS A 45 -14.99 9.71 -0.79
N MET A 46 -13.73 10.03 -1.06
CA MET A 46 -13.26 10.55 -2.35
C MET A 46 -12.81 9.43 -3.28
N TRP A 47 -11.98 8.52 -2.78
CA TRP A 47 -11.30 7.52 -3.61
C TRP A 47 -11.95 6.13 -3.59
N GLY A 48 -13.01 5.95 -2.79
CA GLY A 48 -13.68 4.68 -2.59
C GLY A 48 -12.92 3.74 -1.64
N PRO A 49 -13.49 2.55 -1.39
CA PRO A 49 -12.84 1.53 -0.57
C PRO A 49 -11.66 0.91 -1.32
N LEU A 50 -10.95 -0.01 -0.66
CA LEU A 50 -10.03 -0.94 -1.32
C LEU A 50 -10.71 -1.65 -2.50
N ILE A 51 -9.94 -2.03 -3.51
CA ILE A 51 -10.46 -2.89 -4.56
C ILE A 51 -11.01 -4.21 -3.97
N PRO A 52 -12.16 -4.70 -4.46
CA PRO A 52 -12.81 -5.90 -3.89
C PRO A 52 -11.88 -7.11 -3.83
N GLU A 53 -11.08 -7.33 -4.88
CA GLU A 53 -10.19 -8.49 -4.99
C GLU A 53 -9.13 -8.52 -3.87
N LEU A 54 -8.67 -7.35 -3.43
CA LEU A 54 -7.72 -7.25 -2.32
C LEU A 54 -8.42 -7.35 -0.97
N ALA A 55 -9.62 -6.78 -0.83
CA ALA A 55 -10.41 -6.87 0.39
C ALA A 55 -10.81 -8.32 0.74
N GLU A 56 -11.13 -9.13 -0.28
CA GLU A 56 -11.49 -10.54 -0.12
C GLU A 56 -10.38 -11.39 0.52
N VAL A 57 -9.11 -11.08 0.24
CA VAL A 57 -7.96 -11.83 0.79
C VAL A 57 -7.46 -11.28 2.11
N LEU A 58 -8.06 -10.19 2.63
CA LEU A 58 -7.67 -9.54 3.89
C LEU A 58 -8.73 -9.67 5.01
N PRO A 59 -9.44 -10.80 5.18
CA PRO A 59 -10.48 -10.90 6.20
C PRO A 59 -9.87 -10.70 7.59
N GLY A 60 -10.40 -9.73 8.34
CA GLY A 60 -9.95 -9.43 9.69
C GLY A 60 -8.66 -8.60 9.80
N VAL A 61 -8.07 -8.15 8.69
CA VAL A 61 -7.00 -7.15 8.72
C VAL A 61 -7.63 -5.75 8.77
N PRO A 62 -7.52 -5.02 9.89
CA PRO A 62 -8.13 -3.70 10.00
C PRO A 62 -7.43 -2.71 9.07
N GLY A 63 -8.21 -1.96 8.29
CA GLY A 63 -7.73 -0.84 7.52
C GLY A 63 -7.57 0.42 8.37
N ILE A 64 -6.55 1.22 8.07
CA ILE A 64 -6.35 2.55 8.65
C ILE A 64 -6.74 3.58 7.59
N GLU A 65 -7.94 4.15 7.70
CA GLU A 65 -8.32 5.31 6.89
C GLU A 65 -7.63 6.58 7.45
N ARG A 66 -7.02 7.34 6.54
CA ARG A 66 -6.30 8.59 6.82
C ARG A 66 -6.65 9.69 5.84
N THR A 67 -6.33 10.93 6.21
CA THR A 67 -6.43 12.13 5.36
C THR A 67 -5.07 12.69 4.96
N THR A 68 -3.98 12.27 5.62
CA THR A 68 -2.62 12.64 5.24
C THR A 68 -2.25 11.99 3.92
N VAL A 69 -1.45 12.67 3.09
CA VAL A 69 -0.96 12.11 1.81
C VAL A 69 0.15 11.09 2.04
N ASN A 70 1.11 11.41 2.90
CA ASN A 70 2.12 10.47 3.35
C ASN A 70 1.56 9.60 4.49
N ALA A 71 1.54 8.28 4.31
CA ALA A 71 1.09 7.35 5.36
C ALA A 71 1.97 7.43 6.61
N TRP A 72 3.24 7.80 6.47
CA TRP A 72 4.16 7.92 7.61
C TRP A 72 3.86 9.12 8.51
N ASP A 73 3.04 10.08 8.06
CA ASP A 73 2.58 11.19 8.89
C ASP A 73 1.39 10.79 9.79
N GLU A 74 0.76 9.63 9.53
CA GLU A 74 -0.32 9.08 10.34
C GLU A 74 0.23 8.24 11.49
N LYS A 75 0.10 8.74 12.73
CA LYS A 75 0.63 8.08 13.92
C LYS A 75 0.11 6.65 14.08
N ARG A 76 -1.17 6.39 13.79
CA ARG A 76 -1.76 5.04 13.89
C ARG A 76 -1.06 4.05 12.96
N PHE A 77 -0.66 4.50 11.77
CA PHE A 77 0.08 3.69 10.81
C PHE A 77 1.51 3.41 11.30
N VAL A 78 2.23 4.44 11.74
CA VAL A 78 3.60 4.28 12.25
C VAL A 78 3.64 3.41 13.50
N ASP A 79 2.68 3.56 14.41
CA ASP A 79 2.55 2.72 15.60
C ASP A 79 2.28 1.26 15.21
N ALA A 80 1.36 1.02 14.27
CA ALA A 80 1.08 -0.32 13.77
C ALA A 80 2.33 -0.98 13.18
N VAL A 81 3.13 -0.24 12.39
CA VAL A 81 4.41 -0.72 11.84
C VAL A 81 5.38 -1.06 12.98
N LYS A 82 5.56 -0.17 13.96
CA LYS A 82 6.48 -0.37 15.09
C LYS A 82 6.10 -1.56 15.96
N VAL A 83 4.81 -1.79 16.19
CA VAL A 83 4.29 -2.95 16.97
C VAL A 83 4.64 -4.29 16.32
N THR A 84 4.83 -4.35 14.99
CA THR A 84 5.24 -5.59 14.33
C THR A 84 6.65 -6.06 14.74
N GLY A 85 7.49 -5.15 15.27
CA GLY A 85 8.90 -5.41 15.55
C GLY A 85 9.78 -5.66 14.32
N ARG A 86 9.25 -5.49 13.10
CA ARG A 86 9.99 -5.71 11.86
C ARG A 86 10.82 -4.48 11.47
N LYS A 87 12.03 -4.72 10.97
CA LYS A 87 12.92 -3.68 10.42
C LYS A 87 12.89 -3.58 8.90
N ASN A 88 12.54 -4.67 8.23
CA ASN A 88 12.36 -4.71 6.77
C ASN A 88 10.88 -4.52 6.46
N LEU A 89 10.57 -3.56 5.58
CA LEU A 89 9.22 -3.20 5.16
C LEU A 89 9.08 -3.47 3.67
N ILE A 90 8.06 -4.24 3.29
CA ILE A 90 7.65 -4.41 1.89
C ILE A 90 6.53 -3.40 1.65
N VAL A 91 6.76 -2.47 0.71
CA VAL A 91 5.86 -1.33 0.49
C VAL A 91 5.34 -1.37 -0.95
N THR A 92 4.02 -1.31 -1.08
CA THR A 92 3.31 -1.14 -2.35
C THR A 92 2.45 0.11 -2.28
N GLY A 93 2.06 0.70 -3.42
CA GLY A 93 1.02 1.73 -3.37
C GLY A 93 0.60 2.32 -4.69
N ILE A 94 -0.48 3.11 -4.60
CA ILE A 94 -1.00 3.90 -5.71
C ILE A 94 -1.22 5.34 -5.20
N SER A 95 -0.57 6.36 -5.78
CA SER A 95 0.42 6.26 -6.85
C SER A 95 1.82 5.84 -6.36
N THR A 96 2.64 5.28 -7.24
CA THR A 96 4.04 4.86 -6.94
C THR A 96 4.90 6.02 -6.43
N ASP A 97 4.80 7.18 -7.04
CA ASP A 97 5.57 8.41 -6.75
C ASP A 97 5.15 9.12 -5.46
N VAL A 98 3.98 8.80 -4.90
CA VAL A 98 3.43 9.46 -3.70
C VAL A 98 3.17 8.44 -2.60
N CYS A 99 2.14 7.61 -2.75
CA CYS A 99 1.65 6.74 -1.67
C CYS A 99 2.56 5.54 -1.40
N LEU A 100 3.44 5.17 -2.34
CA LEU A 100 4.56 4.27 -2.07
C LEU A 100 5.81 5.04 -1.65
N ALA A 101 6.27 6.00 -2.47
CA ALA A 101 7.57 6.61 -2.30
C ALA A 101 7.70 7.38 -0.97
N PHE A 102 6.72 8.21 -0.61
CA PHE A 102 6.81 9.04 0.60
C PHE A 102 6.94 8.21 1.88
N PRO A 103 6.07 7.22 2.14
CA PRO A 103 6.23 6.41 3.35
C PRO A 103 7.45 5.50 3.29
N ALA A 104 7.86 5.00 2.11
CA ALA A 104 9.07 4.21 1.99
C ALA A 104 10.33 5.01 2.34
N ILE A 105 10.43 6.26 1.86
CA ILE A 105 11.54 7.19 2.14
C ILE A 105 11.52 7.63 3.61
N ALA A 106 10.35 8.00 4.15
CA ALA A 106 10.22 8.39 5.55
C ALA A 106 10.60 7.24 6.49
N ALA A 107 10.20 6.00 6.18
CA ALA A 107 10.61 4.82 6.94
C ALA A 107 12.13 4.59 6.92
N LEU A 108 12.79 4.83 5.79
CA LEU A 108 14.26 4.76 5.71
C LEU A 108 14.92 5.79 6.64
N ALA A 109 14.40 7.02 6.68
CA ALA A 109 14.87 8.06 7.60
C ALA A 109 14.68 7.67 9.08
N ASP A 110 13.63 6.91 9.40
CA ASP A 110 13.36 6.35 10.74
C ASP A 110 14.12 5.05 11.04
N GLY A 111 15.07 4.65 10.18
CA GLY A 111 15.96 3.51 10.41
C GLY A 111 15.35 2.15 10.07
N PHE A 112 14.28 2.11 9.28
CA PHE A 112 13.80 0.88 8.65
C PHE A 112 14.54 0.63 7.33
N GLN A 113 14.38 -0.56 6.77
CA GLN A 113 14.79 -0.92 5.41
C GLN A 113 13.54 -1.12 4.57
N SER A 114 13.37 -0.31 3.52
CA SER A 114 12.17 -0.34 2.68
C SER A 114 12.45 -1.01 1.34
N TYR A 115 11.58 -1.94 0.95
CA TYR A 115 11.60 -2.66 -0.32
C TYR A 115 10.33 -2.30 -1.09
N ALA A 116 10.48 -1.49 -2.15
CA ALA A 116 9.38 -1.10 -3.02
C ALA A 116 9.03 -2.23 -4.00
N VAL A 117 7.76 -2.62 -4.05
CA VAL A 117 7.28 -3.65 -5.00
C VAL A 117 6.62 -2.96 -6.19
N ILE A 118 7.42 -2.72 -7.22
CA ILE A 118 7.04 -1.88 -8.36
C ILE A 118 5.93 -2.52 -9.20
N ASP A 119 5.97 -3.83 -9.41
CA ASP A 119 4.96 -4.57 -10.19
C ASP A 119 3.63 -4.74 -9.44
N ALA A 120 3.60 -4.51 -8.14
CA ALA A 120 2.38 -4.42 -7.33
C ALA A 120 2.02 -2.97 -6.95
N SER A 121 2.57 -2.00 -7.68
CA SER A 121 2.30 -0.56 -7.53
C SER A 121 1.98 0.05 -8.89
N GLY A 122 1.40 1.24 -8.91
CA GLY A 122 1.04 1.88 -10.17
C GLY A 122 1.07 3.40 -10.11
N GLY A 123 1.52 4.00 -11.18
CA GLY A 123 1.63 5.44 -11.41
C GLY A 123 0.59 5.95 -12.41
N PHE A 124 0.38 7.26 -12.39
CA PHE A 124 -0.60 7.93 -13.28
C PHE A 124 0.01 8.37 -14.62
N THR A 125 1.30 8.09 -14.83
CA THR A 125 2.09 8.45 -16.00
C THR A 125 3.11 7.33 -16.25
N GLN A 126 3.50 7.12 -17.51
CA GLN A 126 4.57 6.16 -17.86
C GLN A 126 5.96 6.63 -17.41
N THR A 127 6.11 7.93 -17.14
CA THR A 127 7.33 8.55 -16.64
C THR A 127 7.15 8.91 -15.18
N GLN A 128 8.05 8.46 -14.32
CA GLN A 128 8.10 8.73 -12.88
C GLN A 128 9.17 9.78 -12.57
#